data_AF-A0A4Z2DNR7-F1
#
_entry.id   AF-A0A4Z2DNR7-F1
#
_cell.length_a   1.000
_cell.length_b   1.000
_cell.length_c   1.000
_cell.angle_alpha   90.00
_cell.angle_beta   90.00
_cell.angle_gamma   90.00
#
_symmetry.space_group_name_H-M   'P 1'
#
loop_
_entity.id
_entity.type
_entity.pdbx_description
1 polymer ?
#
loop_
_entity_poly.entity_id
_entity_poly.type
_entity_poly.pdbx_seq_one_letter_code
_entity_poly.pdbx_strand_id
1 'polypeptide(L)'
;MSTTSYVSKIGLAYLEDTGIYDVNYSMANRFNYGKGLGCDFVMKSCYEYIRNRQSRGQDIRPFCNKPYENKCLNFERAFGYCQLFRHNTELPRENQYMDSSFEVPSNQRQYYGGQAYYDYCPVLQKYRIDENRTSSCTSNISLKPDLTTNLFLQDLGRNSTCFELTRMEYTNGLMVWERSSTVTCHKKFKLHVQRGSISVDMCVESSSYINDSGKDNRVEK
;
A
#
# COMPACT_ATOMS: atom_id res chain seq x y z
N MET A 1 -12.15 -6.30 14.01
CA MET A 1 -12.80 -5.21 13.25
C MET A 1 -12.64 -3.94 14.09
N SER A 2 -12.08 -2.87 13.54
CA SER A 2 -11.99 -1.58 14.26
C SER A 2 -13.39 -0.96 14.31
N THR A 3 -13.90 -0.70 15.50
CA THR A 3 -15.25 -0.14 15.78
C THR A 3 -15.28 1.39 15.71
N THR A 4 -14.29 2.03 15.08
CA THR A 4 -14.29 3.47 14.91
C THR A 4 -15.08 3.84 13.66
N SER A 5 -16.32 4.30 13.86
CA SER A 5 -17.09 4.91 12.77
C SER A 5 -16.36 6.17 12.31
N TYR A 6 -16.23 6.32 10.99
CA TYR A 6 -15.48 7.41 10.37
C TYR A 6 -16.45 8.41 9.76
N VAL A 7 -16.53 9.60 10.33
CA VAL A 7 -17.46 10.65 9.89
C VAL A 7 -16.68 11.74 9.17
N SER A 8 -16.84 11.84 7.85
CA SER A 8 -16.17 12.86 7.03
C SER A 8 -16.99 14.15 6.95
N LYS A 9 -16.36 15.24 6.48
CA LYS A 9 -17.07 16.48 6.15
C LYS A 9 -18.15 16.28 5.07
N ILE A 10 -17.99 15.29 4.18
CA ILE A 10 -18.99 14.98 3.15
C ILE A 10 -20.25 14.41 3.79
N GLY A 11 -20.10 13.46 4.72
CA GLY A 11 -21.25 12.91 5.45
C GLY A 11 -21.95 13.94 6.33
N LEU A 12 -21.17 14.85 6.95
CA LEU A 12 -21.72 15.97 7.71
C LEU A 12 -22.51 16.95 6.85
N ALA A 13 -22.01 17.30 5.66
CA ALA A 13 -22.72 18.16 4.72
C ALA A 13 -24.05 17.55 4.26
N TYR A 14 -24.06 16.25 3.96
CA TYR A 14 -25.31 15.55 3.64
C TYR A 14 -26.36 15.67 4.76
N LEU A 15 -25.95 15.56 6.03
CA LEU A 15 -26.86 15.71 7.17
C LEU A 15 -27.37 17.15 7.33
N GLU A 16 -26.51 18.14 7.14
CA GLU A 16 -26.88 19.56 7.15
C GLU A 16 -27.90 19.89 6.04
N ASP A 17 -27.68 19.36 4.83
CA ASP A 17 -28.56 19.57 3.66
C ASP A 17 -29.97 18.99 3.85
N THR A 18 -30.17 18.05 4.79
CA THR A 18 -31.52 17.56 5.14
C THR A 18 -32.36 18.60 5.88
N GLY A 19 -31.73 19.61 6.48
CA GLY A 19 -32.38 20.59 7.35
C GLY A 19 -32.82 20.06 8.73
N ILE A 20 -32.52 18.79 9.05
CA ILE A 20 -32.90 18.16 10.32
C ILE A 20 -31.81 18.36 11.40
N TYR A 21 -30.56 18.47 10.99
CA TYR A 21 -29.40 18.46 11.89
C TYR A 21 -28.64 19.78 11.84
N ASP A 22 -28.28 20.30 13.02
CA ASP A 22 -27.23 21.32 13.17
C ASP A 22 -25.88 20.62 13.35
N VAL A 23 -24.93 20.91 12.46
CA VAL A 23 -23.75 20.06 12.27
C VAL A 23 -22.46 20.77 12.66
N ASN A 24 -21.73 20.20 13.62
CA ASN A 24 -20.40 20.68 13.98
C ASN A 24 -19.29 20.04 13.12
N TYR A 25 -18.90 20.72 12.05
CA TYR A 25 -17.80 20.31 11.16
C TYR A 25 -16.43 20.18 11.83
N SER A 26 -16.20 20.75 13.02
CA SER A 26 -14.93 20.59 13.74
C SER A 26 -14.71 19.17 14.25
N MET A 27 -15.77 18.37 14.36
CA MET A 27 -15.71 16.96 14.78
C MET A 27 -15.42 16.00 13.63
N ALA A 28 -15.40 16.49 12.38
CA ALA A 28 -15.18 15.64 11.21
C ALA A 28 -13.80 14.99 11.23
N ASN A 29 -13.76 13.69 10.97
CA ASN A 29 -12.52 12.99 10.69
C ASN A 29 -11.90 13.47 9.37
N ARG A 30 -10.58 13.39 9.30
CA ARG A 30 -9.79 13.89 8.17
C ARG A 30 -9.84 12.96 6.94
N PHE A 31 -10.89 13.06 6.14
CA PHE A 31 -11.04 12.27 4.92
C PHE A 31 -10.06 12.74 3.83
N ASN A 32 -9.09 11.88 3.46
CA ASN A 32 -8.05 12.22 2.47
C ASN A 32 -8.20 11.48 1.13
N TYR A 33 -9.10 10.50 1.04
CA TYR A 33 -9.33 9.79 -0.22
C TYR A 33 -9.87 10.78 -1.27
N GLY A 34 -9.25 10.82 -2.45
CA GLY A 34 -9.62 11.77 -3.51
C GLY A 34 -9.11 13.22 -3.32
N LYS A 35 -8.50 13.54 -2.17
CA LYS A 35 -8.11 14.93 -1.87
C LYS A 35 -7.05 15.45 -2.85
N GLY A 36 -7.38 16.54 -3.54
CA GLY A 36 -6.47 17.22 -4.47
C GLY A 36 -6.31 16.51 -5.82
N LEU A 37 -7.16 15.52 -6.15
CA LEU A 37 -7.07 14.80 -7.42
C LEU A 37 -7.77 15.51 -8.59
N GLY A 38 -8.62 16.51 -8.29
CA GLY A 38 -9.29 17.37 -9.26
C GLY A 38 -10.55 16.77 -9.89
N CYS A 39 -11.16 17.51 -10.81
CA CYS A 39 -12.42 17.13 -11.44
C CYS A 39 -12.33 15.81 -12.23
N ASP A 40 -11.17 15.54 -12.86
CA ASP A 40 -10.94 14.30 -13.61
C ASP A 40 -11.18 13.05 -12.74
N PHE A 41 -10.85 13.10 -11.45
CA PHE A 41 -11.06 11.97 -10.54
C PHE A 41 -12.54 11.68 -10.26
N VAL A 42 -13.37 12.74 -10.19
CA VAL A 42 -14.78 12.63 -9.81
C VAL A 42 -15.67 12.44 -11.03
N MET A 43 -15.33 13.08 -12.14
CA MET A 43 -16.21 13.21 -13.30
C MET A 43 -15.88 12.23 -14.44
N LYS A 44 -14.65 11.72 -14.51
CA LYS A 44 -14.25 10.75 -15.54
C LYS A 44 -14.23 9.35 -14.95
N SER A 45 -14.30 8.34 -15.81
CA SER A 45 -14.10 6.96 -15.35
C SER A 45 -12.67 6.77 -14.83
N CYS A 46 -12.48 5.80 -13.93
CA CYS A 46 -11.15 5.47 -13.43
C CYS A 46 -10.19 5.09 -14.56
N TYR A 47 -10.70 4.48 -15.62
CA TYR A 47 -9.95 4.22 -16.84
C TYR A 47 -9.36 5.49 -17.47
N GLU A 48 -10.22 6.47 -17.75
CA GLU A 48 -9.78 7.73 -18.35
C GLU A 48 -8.84 8.48 -17.43
N TYR A 49 -9.10 8.47 -16.12
CA TYR A 49 -8.22 9.06 -15.12
C TYR A 49 -6.82 8.42 -15.16
N ILE A 50 -6.73 7.09 -15.12
CA ILE A 50 -5.47 6.33 -15.18
C ILE A 50 -4.71 6.69 -16.47
N ARG A 51 -5.36 6.57 -17.62
CA ARG A 51 -4.77 6.85 -18.93
C ARG A 51 -4.25 8.29 -19.04
N ASN A 52 -5.05 9.27 -18.62
CA ASN A 52 -4.68 10.68 -18.68
C ASN A 52 -3.52 11.02 -17.74
N ARG A 53 -3.41 10.34 -16.58
CA ARG A 53 -2.29 10.54 -15.67
C ARG A 53 -1.02 9.85 -16.17
N GLN A 54 -1.12 8.62 -16.67
CA GLN A 54 0.02 7.90 -17.25
C GLN A 54 0.63 8.64 -18.43
N SER A 55 -0.20 9.17 -19.35
CA SER A 55 0.29 9.95 -20.50
C SER A 55 1.05 11.23 -20.09
N ARG A 56 0.80 11.73 -18.89
CA ARG A 56 1.48 12.89 -18.28
C ARG A 56 2.61 12.49 -17.33
N GLY A 57 2.93 11.20 -17.19
CA GLY A 57 3.91 10.70 -16.21
C GLY A 57 3.50 10.96 -14.75
N GLN A 58 2.21 11.14 -14.49
CA GLN A 58 1.67 11.44 -13.17
C GLN A 58 1.26 10.16 -12.43
N ASP A 59 1.32 10.24 -11.11
CA ASP A 59 0.83 9.20 -10.21
C ASP A 59 -0.67 8.93 -10.40
N ILE A 60 -1.00 7.66 -10.65
CA ILE A 60 -2.37 7.17 -10.89
C ILE A 60 -3.13 6.83 -9.60
N ARG A 61 -2.52 6.99 -8.42
CA ARG A 61 -3.20 6.80 -7.13
C ARG A 61 -4.51 7.63 -7.07
N PRO A 62 -5.57 7.07 -6.47
CA PRO A 62 -5.62 5.84 -5.67
C PRO A 62 -5.77 4.55 -6.49
N PHE A 63 -5.84 4.64 -7.83
CA PHE A 63 -5.96 3.49 -8.70
C PHE A 63 -4.62 2.82 -8.98
N CYS A 64 -4.67 1.67 -9.63
CA CYS A 64 -3.52 0.88 -10.04
C CYS A 64 -3.79 0.18 -11.38
N ASN A 65 -2.72 -0.19 -12.11
CA ASN A 65 -2.82 -0.79 -13.44
C ASN A 65 -2.08 -2.13 -13.58
N LYS A 66 -1.46 -2.61 -12.50
CA LYS A 66 -0.72 -3.87 -12.46
C LYS A 66 -1.34 -4.82 -11.44
N PRO A 67 -1.72 -6.05 -11.83
CA PRO A 67 -2.25 -7.03 -10.90
C PRO A 67 -1.29 -7.29 -9.73
N TYR A 68 -1.83 -7.31 -8.52
CA TYR A 68 -1.11 -7.66 -7.28
C TYR A 68 0.11 -6.79 -6.95
N GLU A 69 0.25 -5.61 -7.56
CA GLU A 69 1.32 -4.68 -7.18
C GLU A 69 1.09 -4.13 -5.77
N ASN A 70 2.18 -3.93 -5.04
CA ASN A 70 2.16 -3.25 -3.75
C ASN A 70 2.76 -1.86 -3.88
N LYS A 71 2.02 -0.84 -3.43
CA LYS A 71 2.42 0.58 -3.46
C LYS A 71 2.06 1.28 -2.16
N CYS A 72 2.72 2.40 -1.89
CA CYS A 72 2.41 3.18 -0.71
C CYS A 72 1.09 3.95 -0.85
N LEU A 73 0.27 3.88 0.21
CA LEU A 73 -0.91 4.71 0.44
C LEU A 73 -0.49 5.89 1.32
N ASN A 74 0.19 6.88 0.74
CA ASN A 74 0.89 7.94 1.46
C ASN A 74 0.02 8.67 2.50
N PHE A 75 -1.23 8.99 2.17
CA PHE A 75 -2.15 9.66 3.09
C PHE A 75 -2.57 8.81 4.28
N GLU A 76 -2.59 7.49 4.10
CA GLU A 76 -2.98 6.53 5.13
C GLU A 76 -1.79 5.99 5.92
N ARG A 77 -0.56 6.37 5.54
CA ARG A 77 0.69 5.87 6.15
C ARG A 77 0.67 4.34 6.23
N ALA A 78 0.32 3.74 5.10
CA ALA A 78 0.16 2.32 4.91
C ALA A 78 0.69 1.97 3.52
N PHE A 79 0.80 0.68 3.22
CA PHE A 79 0.85 0.21 1.85
C PHE A 79 -0.45 -0.49 1.48
N GLY A 80 -0.74 -0.49 0.19
CA GLY A 80 -1.89 -1.17 -0.38
C GLY A 80 -1.46 -2.15 -1.45
N TYR A 81 -2.28 -3.16 -1.63
CA TYR A 81 -2.20 -4.09 -2.75
C TYR A 81 -3.23 -3.68 -3.80
N CYS A 82 -2.87 -3.85 -5.07
CA CYS A 82 -3.77 -3.53 -6.16
C CYS A 82 -4.92 -4.54 -6.25
N GLN A 83 -6.15 -4.05 -6.08
CA GLN A 83 -7.38 -4.79 -6.32
C GLN A 83 -7.68 -4.87 -7.82
N LEU A 84 -6.81 -5.56 -8.56
CA LEU A 84 -7.01 -5.90 -9.96
C LEU A 84 -6.86 -7.41 -10.11
N PHE A 85 -7.97 -8.09 -10.38
CA PHE A 85 -8.01 -9.55 -10.45
C PHE A 85 -8.99 -10.02 -11.52
N ARG A 86 -8.86 -11.29 -11.91
CA ARG A 86 -9.76 -11.94 -12.85
C ARG A 86 -11.04 -12.36 -12.14
N HIS A 87 -12.19 -11.99 -12.69
CA HIS A 87 -13.51 -12.46 -12.30
C HIS A 87 -13.83 -13.81 -12.96
N ASN A 88 -14.74 -14.56 -12.34
CA ASN A 88 -15.14 -15.87 -12.86
C ASN A 88 -15.96 -15.75 -14.15
N THR A 89 -16.71 -14.66 -14.29
CA THR A 89 -17.53 -14.34 -15.45
C THR A 89 -17.03 -13.06 -16.11
N GLU A 90 -17.40 -12.88 -17.37
CA GLU A 90 -17.13 -11.64 -18.08
C GLU A 90 -17.81 -10.47 -17.37
N LEU A 91 -17.12 -9.33 -17.27
CA LEU A 91 -17.68 -8.13 -16.68
C LEU A 91 -18.71 -7.51 -17.63
N PRO A 92 -19.72 -6.79 -17.11
CA PRO A 92 -20.61 -5.98 -17.94
C PRO A 92 -19.81 -5.05 -18.84
N ARG A 93 -20.26 -4.80 -20.08
CA ARG A 93 -19.50 -4.05 -21.09
C ARG A 93 -19.11 -2.65 -20.61
N GLU A 94 -19.99 -2.02 -19.86
CA GLU A 94 -19.80 -0.72 -19.21
C GLU A 94 -18.68 -0.71 -18.16
N ASN A 95 -18.25 -1.89 -17.67
CA ASN A 95 -17.23 -2.11 -16.65
C ASN A 95 -15.93 -2.73 -17.22
N GLN A 96 -15.87 -2.98 -18.53
CA GLN A 96 -14.68 -3.54 -19.20
C GLN A 96 -13.67 -2.44 -19.55
N TYR A 97 -13.01 -1.90 -18.52
CA TYR A 97 -12.09 -0.76 -18.63
C TYR A 97 -10.68 -1.08 -19.12
N MET A 98 -10.30 -2.35 -19.15
CA MET A 98 -8.90 -2.75 -19.31
C MET A 98 -8.45 -2.64 -20.77
N ASP A 99 -7.30 -2.00 -21.00
CA ASP A 99 -6.64 -1.89 -22.30
C ASP A 99 -5.14 -2.24 -22.21
N SER A 100 -4.34 -1.79 -23.19
CA SER A 100 -2.88 -1.97 -23.20
C SER A 100 -2.12 -1.23 -22.10
N SER A 101 -2.75 -0.28 -21.41
CA SER A 101 -2.14 0.42 -20.26
C SER A 101 -2.14 -0.42 -18.98
N PHE A 102 -2.82 -1.57 -18.99
CA PHE A 102 -2.86 -2.53 -17.90
C PHE A 102 -1.98 -3.75 -18.18
N GLU A 103 -1.28 -4.24 -17.15
CA GLU A 103 -0.46 -5.46 -17.23
C GLU A 103 -1.34 -6.73 -17.17
N VAL A 104 -2.29 -6.84 -18.09
CA VAL A 104 -3.27 -7.93 -18.19
C VAL A 104 -3.26 -8.50 -19.61
N PRO A 105 -3.29 -9.84 -19.78
CA PRO A 105 -3.37 -10.47 -21.10
C PRO A 105 -4.55 -9.96 -21.92
N SER A 106 -4.32 -9.60 -23.18
CA SER A 106 -5.34 -8.97 -24.05
C SER A 106 -6.61 -9.80 -24.20
N ASN A 107 -6.47 -11.12 -24.32
CA ASN A 107 -7.58 -12.08 -24.43
C ASN A 107 -8.36 -12.31 -23.13
N GLN A 108 -7.93 -11.71 -22.01
CA GLN A 108 -8.59 -11.85 -20.71
C GLN A 108 -9.12 -10.54 -20.16
N ARG A 109 -8.87 -9.39 -20.81
CA ARG A 109 -9.23 -8.05 -20.29
C ARG A 109 -10.69 -7.90 -19.90
N GLN A 110 -11.60 -8.53 -20.65
CA GLN A 110 -13.05 -8.54 -20.36
C GLN A 110 -13.42 -9.20 -19.02
N TYR A 111 -12.51 -9.96 -18.41
CA TYR A 111 -12.68 -10.60 -17.11
C TYR A 111 -11.96 -9.85 -15.98
N TYR A 112 -11.18 -8.80 -16.26
CA TYR A 112 -10.36 -8.15 -15.24
C TYR A 112 -10.98 -6.84 -14.76
N GLY A 113 -11.00 -6.66 -13.45
CA GLY A 113 -11.55 -5.50 -12.78
C GLY A 113 -11.18 -5.49 -11.30
N GLY A 114 -11.56 -4.41 -10.62
CA GLY A 114 -11.63 -4.36 -9.18
C GLY A 114 -12.94 -4.92 -8.64
N GLN A 115 -13.25 -4.52 -7.41
CA GLN A 115 -14.47 -4.92 -6.72
C GLN A 115 -15.69 -4.15 -7.24
N ALA A 116 -16.87 -4.77 -7.21
CA ALA A 116 -18.11 -4.16 -7.73
C ALA A 116 -18.50 -2.86 -7.01
N TYR A 117 -18.21 -2.73 -5.72
CA TYR A 117 -18.51 -1.52 -4.94
C TYR A 117 -17.54 -0.34 -5.20
N TYR A 118 -16.53 -0.55 -6.05
CA TYR A 118 -15.71 0.50 -6.65
C TYR A 118 -15.99 0.62 -8.15
N ASP A 119 -17.19 0.24 -8.60
CA ASP A 119 -17.55 0.19 -10.02
C ASP A 119 -16.52 -0.57 -10.85
N TYR A 120 -15.99 -1.69 -10.33
CA TYR A 120 -14.91 -2.48 -10.95
C TYR A 120 -13.61 -1.72 -11.24
N CYS A 121 -13.41 -0.53 -10.66
CA CYS A 121 -12.15 0.19 -10.74
C CYS A 121 -11.06 -0.50 -9.89
N PRO A 122 -9.84 -0.65 -10.43
CA PRO A 122 -8.73 -1.22 -9.69
C PRO A 122 -8.14 -0.20 -8.73
N VAL A 123 -8.37 -0.41 -7.44
CA VAL A 123 -7.91 0.49 -6.36
C VAL A 123 -6.80 -0.14 -5.54
N LEU A 124 -5.88 0.68 -5.04
CA LEU A 124 -4.94 0.25 -4.01
C LEU A 124 -5.67 0.22 -2.67
N GLN A 125 -5.72 -0.95 -2.03
CA GLN A 125 -6.43 -1.13 -0.77
C GLN A 125 -5.49 -1.66 0.31
N LYS A 126 -5.69 -1.28 1.57
CA LYS A 126 -5.00 -1.94 2.69
C LYS A 126 -5.45 -3.39 2.82
N TYR A 127 -4.59 -4.24 3.38
CA TYR A 127 -4.91 -5.64 3.62
C TYR A 127 -4.42 -6.11 4.98
N ARG A 128 -4.96 -7.24 5.44
CA ARG A 128 -4.42 -7.99 6.57
C ARG A 128 -3.22 -8.80 6.09
N ILE A 129 -2.11 -8.64 6.79
CA ILE A 129 -0.89 -9.43 6.54
C ILE A 129 -0.97 -10.73 7.32
N ASP A 130 -1.44 -10.66 8.57
CA ASP A 130 -1.67 -11.81 9.45
C ASP A 130 -2.85 -11.50 10.39
N GLU A 131 -3.05 -12.34 11.42
CA GLU A 131 -4.17 -12.22 12.34
C GLU A 131 -4.18 -10.89 13.13
N ASN A 132 -2.98 -10.41 13.47
CA ASN A 132 -2.77 -9.25 14.32
C ASN A 132 -2.29 -8.03 13.55
N ARG A 133 -1.81 -8.19 12.31
CA ARG A 133 -1.17 -7.13 11.53
C ARG A 133 -1.95 -6.78 10.27
N THR A 134 -2.05 -5.48 10.02
CA THR A 134 -2.47 -4.92 8.73
C THR A 134 -1.30 -4.25 8.04
N SER A 135 -1.47 -3.89 6.77
CA SER A 135 -0.50 -3.09 6.00
C SER A 135 -0.37 -1.63 6.47
N SER A 136 -0.95 -1.28 7.63
CA SER A 136 -0.77 0.02 8.27
C SER A 136 0.61 0.12 8.94
N CYS A 137 1.36 1.16 8.61
CA CYS A 137 2.63 1.45 9.27
C CYS A 137 2.45 2.06 10.66
N THR A 138 1.24 2.48 11.03
CA THR A 138 1.00 3.18 12.30
C THR A 138 0.46 2.27 13.40
N SER A 139 0.45 0.96 13.20
CA SER A 139 0.04 0.01 14.22
C SER A 139 1.03 0.02 15.40
N ASN A 140 0.54 -0.24 16.60
CA ASN A 140 1.36 -0.29 17.82
C ASN A 140 1.93 -1.70 18.07
N ILE A 141 2.31 -2.40 16.99
CA ILE A 141 2.83 -3.76 17.07
C ILE A 141 4.35 -3.69 16.97
N SER A 142 5.05 -4.29 17.93
CA SER A 142 6.51 -4.45 17.85
C SER A 142 6.83 -5.67 17.01
N LEU A 143 7.46 -5.45 15.85
CA LEU A 143 7.97 -6.55 15.02
C LEU A 143 9.31 -7.02 15.60
N LYS A 144 9.49 -8.34 15.74
CA LYS A 144 10.78 -8.92 16.11
C LYS A 144 11.74 -8.75 14.93
N PRO A 145 12.97 -8.27 15.14
CA PRO A 145 13.95 -8.15 14.06
C PRO A 145 14.56 -9.52 13.75
N ASP A 146 13.81 -10.36 13.04
CA ASP A 146 14.27 -11.67 12.58
C ASP A 146 14.01 -11.85 11.07
N LEU A 147 14.78 -12.75 10.44
CA LEU A 147 14.72 -12.97 9.00
C LEU A 147 13.48 -13.78 8.56
N THR A 148 12.68 -14.30 9.50
CA THR A 148 11.51 -15.15 9.22
C THR A 148 10.20 -14.36 9.23
N THR A 149 10.04 -13.43 10.16
CA THR A 149 8.82 -12.64 10.37
C THR A 149 8.98 -11.16 10.01
N ASN A 150 10.21 -10.63 10.06
CA ASN A 150 10.50 -9.24 9.71
C ASN A 150 11.78 -9.11 8.85
N LEU A 151 11.83 -9.86 7.75
CA LEU A 151 12.95 -9.85 6.81
C LEU A 151 13.37 -8.44 6.36
N PHE A 152 12.40 -7.52 6.24
CA PHE A 152 12.61 -6.15 5.79
C PHE A 152 12.87 -5.16 6.93
N LEU A 153 13.05 -5.65 8.16
CA LEU A 153 13.35 -4.84 9.36
C LEU A 153 12.40 -3.64 9.52
N GLN A 154 11.11 -3.86 9.25
CA GLN A 154 10.12 -2.80 9.28
C GLN A 154 9.92 -2.26 10.70
N ASP A 155 9.73 -0.95 10.80
CA ASP A 155 9.28 -0.27 12.01
C ASP A 155 7.79 0.07 11.89
N LEU A 156 7.00 -0.32 12.89
CA LEU A 156 5.61 0.11 13.01
C LEU A 156 5.47 1.09 14.17
N GLY A 157 4.59 2.07 14.02
CA GLY A 157 4.24 3.01 15.09
C GLY A 157 3.82 4.38 14.57
N ARG A 158 3.44 5.27 15.50
CA ARG A 158 2.93 6.62 15.18
C ARG A 158 3.89 7.50 14.39
N ASN A 159 5.18 7.15 14.33
CA ASN A 159 6.21 7.87 13.56
C ASN A 159 6.66 7.14 12.30
N SER A 160 6.06 5.99 11.98
CA SER A 160 6.39 5.22 10.78
C SER A 160 5.54 5.59 9.57
N THR A 161 6.11 5.48 8.38
CA THR A 161 5.43 5.70 7.10
C THR A 161 5.86 4.63 6.11
N CYS A 162 5.10 4.51 5.02
CA CYS A 162 5.44 3.62 3.92
C CYS A 162 6.52 4.25 3.03
N PHE A 163 7.44 3.42 2.56
CA PHE A 163 8.47 3.73 1.58
C PHE A 163 8.36 2.76 0.41
N GLU A 164 8.43 3.29 -0.81
CA GLU A 164 8.56 2.47 -2.01
C GLU A 164 10.04 2.23 -2.29
N LEU A 165 10.44 0.97 -2.42
CA LEU A 165 11.82 0.55 -2.65
C LEU A 165 11.97 0.02 -4.07
N THR A 166 13.06 0.38 -4.73
CA THR A 166 13.45 -0.21 -6.02
C THR A 166 14.31 -1.46 -5.85
N ARG A 167 15.15 -1.47 -4.81
CA ARG A 167 16.11 -2.54 -4.51
C ARG A 167 16.37 -2.60 -3.02
N MET A 168 16.40 -3.82 -2.47
CA MET A 168 16.94 -4.08 -1.15
C MET A 168 18.08 -5.07 -1.27
N GLU A 169 19.19 -4.74 -0.64
CA GLU A 169 20.38 -5.58 -0.57
C GLU A 169 20.65 -5.96 0.87
N TYR A 170 20.92 -7.25 1.10
CA TYR A 170 21.42 -7.74 2.37
C TYR A 170 22.85 -8.24 2.19
N THR A 171 23.76 -7.73 3.03
CA THR A 171 25.17 -8.11 3.04
C THR A 171 25.47 -8.98 4.26
N ASN A 172 26.10 -10.13 4.03
CA ASN A 172 26.68 -10.95 5.10
C ASN A 172 28.14 -11.25 4.73
N GLY A 173 29.07 -10.48 5.30
CA GLY A 173 30.47 -10.49 4.87
C GLY A 173 30.61 -10.01 3.42
N LEU A 174 31.10 -10.88 2.54
CA LEU A 174 31.28 -10.60 1.10
C LEU A 174 30.07 -11.00 0.22
N MET A 175 29.06 -11.67 0.79
CA MET A 175 27.89 -12.10 0.02
C MET A 175 26.80 -11.03 0.02
N VAL A 176 26.31 -10.68 -1.18
CA VAL A 176 25.20 -9.75 -1.41
C VAL A 176 23.99 -10.53 -1.92
N TRP A 177 22.85 -10.37 -1.23
CA TRP A 177 21.57 -10.96 -1.65
C TRP A 177 20.60 -9.86 -2.00
N GLU A 178 19.95 -9.97 -3.15
CA GLU A 178 18.93 -9.02 -3.60
C GLU A 178 17.53 -9.59 -3.36
N ARG A 179 16.64 -8.75 -2.81
CA ARG A 179 15.22 -9.05 -2.67
C ARG A 179 14.40 -7.95 -3.32
N SER A 180 13.44 -8.36 -4.13
CA SER A 180 12.41 -7.50 -4.69
C SER A 180 11.27 -7.34 -3.68
N SER A 181 11.40 -6.41 -2.74
CA SER A 181 10.23 -5.80 -2.12
C SER A 181 10.06 -4.40 -2.66
N THR A 182 8.82 -4.04 -3.01
CA THR A 182 8.50 -2.71 -3.50
C THR A 182 8.06 -1.78 -2.39
N VAL A 183 7.68 -2.27 -1.20
CA VAL A 183 7.14 -1.43 -0.11
C VAL A 183 7.49 -1.92 1.29
N THR A 184 7.84 -0.99 2.17
CA THR A 184 8.14 -1.27 3.58
C THR A 184 7.72 -0.12 4.49
N CYS A 185 7.52 -0.40 5.79
CA CYS A 185 7.28 0.62 6.80
C CYS A 185 8.56 0.94 7.59
N HIS A 186 8.95 2.21 7.65
CA HIS A 186 10.07 2.66 8.48
C HIS A 186 9.75 3.97 9.19
N LYS A 187 10.48 4.28 10.26
CA LYS A 187 10.38 5.57 10.95
C LYS A 187 10.72 6.71 9.99
N LYS A 188 10.06 7.84 10.15
CA LYS A 188 10.46 9.09 9.48
C LYS A 188 11.80 9.54 10.04
N PHE A 189 12.89 9.30 9.32
CA PHE A 189 14.20 9.85 9.64
C PHE A 189 14.34 11.28 9.07
N LYS A 190 15.21 12.10 9.65
CA LYS A 190 15.75 13.30 8.96
C LYS A 190 16.71 12.78 7.88
N LEU A 191 16.18 12.43 6.72
CA LEU A 191 16.95 11.88 5.61
C LEU A 191 17.95 12.92 5.09
N HIS A 192 19.21 12.51 4.91
CA HIS A 192 20.19 13.27 4.12
C HIS A 192 19.90 12.99 2.64
N VAL A 193 19.37 13.98 1.93
CA VAL A 193 19.15 13.86 0.48
C VAL A 193 20.49 14.07 -0.22
N GLN A 194 21.05 13.03 -0.82
CA GLN A 194 22.13 13.19 -1.80
C GLN A 194 21.59 12.82 -3.20
N ARG A 195 21.53 13.82 -4.09
CA ARG A 195 21.31 13.63 -5.54
C ARG A 195 20.10 12.76 -5.94
N GLY A 196 18.94 13.01 -5.32
CA GLY A 196 17.67 12.43 -5.78
C GLY A 196 17.44 10.96 -5.41
N SER A 197 18.37 10.32 -4.70
CA SER A 197 18.16 9.04 -4.01
C SER A 197 18.14 9.26 -2.50
N ILE A 198 17.24 8.57 -1.82
CA ILE A 198 17.21 8.48 -0.35
C ILE A 198 17.88 7.17 0.00
N SER A 199 19.07 7.19 0.61
CA SER A 199 19.60 6.02 1.31
C SER A 199 19.08 6.03 2.74
N VAL A 200 18.51 4.89 3.16
CA VAL A 200 18.22 4.63 4.57
C VAL A 200 19.23 3.59 5.01
N ASP A 201 20.32 4.05 5.63
CA ASP A 201 21.32 3.14 6.18
C ASP A 201 20.75 2.50 7.45
N MET A 202 20.24 1.28 7.29
CA MET A 202 19.79 0.45 8.41
C MET A 202 20.97 -0.39 8.88
N CYS A 203 21.78 0.16 9.79
CA CYS A 203 22.83 -0.61 10.45
C CYS A 203 22.18 -1.62 11.41
N VAL A 204 22.27 -2.91 11.08
CA VAL A 204 22.08 -3.97 12.07
C VAL A 204 23.40 -4.11 12.82
N GLU A 205 23.47 -3.62 14.05
CA GLU A 205 24.55 -4.05 14.94
C GLU A 205 24.36 -5.54 15.19
N SER A 206 25.29 -6.35 14.68
CA SER A 206 25.44 -7.76 14.97
C SER A 206 25.88 -7.95 16.42
N SER A 207 25.03 -7.57 17.37
CA SER A 207 25.22 -7.86 18.78
C SER A 207 24.05 -8.72 19.24
N SER A 208 24.35 -10.01 19.42
CA SER A 208 23.73 -10.94 20.38
C SER A 208 22.53 -11.84 20.01
N TYR A 209 22.15 -12.05 18.74
CA TYR A 209 21.02 -12.97 18.45
C TYR A 209 21.26 -13.96 17.30
N ILE A 210 22.35 -14.74 17.38
CA ILE A 210 22.40 -16.10 16.80
C ILE A 210 22.90 -17.01 17.91
N ASN A 211 21.98 -17.46 18.76
CA ASN A 211 22.14 -18.62 19.62
C ASN A 211 20.75 -19.23 19.76
N ASP A 212 20.34 -20.06 18.81
CA ASP A 212 19.89 -21.43 19.11
C ASP A 212 19.50 -22.17 17.82
N SER A 213 20.31 -23.14 17.42
CA SER A 213 19.91 -24.39 16.74
C SER A 213 21.18 -25.07 16.22
N GLY A 214 21.84 -25.83 17.10
CA GLY A 214 23.06 -26.56 16.72
C GLY A 214 23.79 -27.29 17.83
N LYS A 215 23.08 -27.92 18.77
CA LYS A 215 23.55 -29.08 19.52
C LYS A 215 22.47 -30.14 19.28
N ASP A 216 22.69 -31.37 18.85
CA ASP A 216 23.79 -32.28 19.08
C ASP A 216 23.67 -33.39 18.01
N ASN A 217 24.77 -33.77 17.38
CA ASN A 217 25.03 -35.12 16.91
C ASN A 217 26.51 -35.19 16.53
N ARG A 218 27.32 -35.50 17.55
CA ARG A 218 28.62 -36.16 17.39
C ARG A 218 28.48 -37.33 16.42
N VAL A 219 29.36 -37.40 15.42
CA VAL A 219 30.31 -38.51 15.23
C VAL A 219 31.55 -37.95 14.50
N GLU A 220 32.69 -37.90 15.19
CA GLU A 220 34.01 -37.91 14.53
C GLU A 220 34.48 -39.36 14.44
N LYS A 221 34.97 -39.72 13.23
CA LYS A 221 35.69 -40.94 12.83
C LYS A 221 34.98 -42.29 12.95
#